data_AF-A0A2M6ZYS7-F1
#
_entry.id   AF-A0A2M6ZYS7-F1
#
_cell.length_a   1.000
_cell.length_b   1.000
_cell.length_c   1.000
_cell.angle_alpha   90.00
_cell.angle_beta   90.00
_cell.angle_gamma   90.00
#
_symmetry.space_group_name_H-M   'P 1'
#
loop_
_entity.id
_entity.type
_entity.pdbx_description
1 polymer ?
#
loop_
_entity_poly.entity_id
_entity_poly.type
_entity_poly.pdbx_seq_one_letter_code
_entity_poly.pdbx_strand_id
1 'polypeptide(L)'
;MKTEEKAYIAGIIDGEGTITLAKKHKNEMPSPEVSIANNNLELLNWIKAKVGCGRIIKRFLQKPHHNISYVYGVSDDKALKLLIEINDKSMPLIIR
;
A
#
# COMPACT_ATOMS: atom_id res chain seq x y z
N MET A 1 0.22 -13.96 -1.67
CA MET A 1 -1.24 -13.66 -1.72
C MET A 1 -1.93 -14.44 -2.84
N LYS A 2 -3.22 -14.73 -2.74
CA LYS A 2 -4.00 -15.31 -3.85
C LYS A 2 -4.17 -14.30 -4.99
N THR A 3 -4.47 -14.75 -6.21
CA THR A 3 -4.58 -13.89 -7.40
C THR A 3 -5.62 -12.78 -7.23
N GLU A 4 -6.80 -13.12 -6.70
CA GLU A 4 -7.87 -12.16 -6.42
C GLU A 4 -7.46 -11.12 -5.36
N GLU A 5 -6.69 -11.52 -4.35
CA GLU A 5 -6.19 -10.62 -3.32
C GLU A 5 -5.15 -9.66 -3.90
N LYS A 6 -4.26 -10.15 -4.76
CA LYS A 6 -3.26 -9.33 -5.48
C LYS A 6 -3.95 -8.29 -6.36
N ALA A 7 -4.92 -8.71 -7.17
CA ALA A 7 -5.67 -7.82 -8.05
C ALA A 7 -6.46 -6.77 -7.26
N TYR A 8 -7.09 -7.16 -6.14
CA TYR A 8 -7.80 -6.24 -5.27
C TYR A 8 -6.86 -5.22 -4.64
N ILE A 9 -5.73 -5.66 -4.07
CA ILE A 9 -4.72 -4.75 -3.49
C ILE A 9 -4.14 -3.82 -4.56
N ALA A 10 -3.87 -4.32 -5.77
CA ALA A 10 -3.42 -3.49 -6.88
C ALA A 10 -4.44 -2.40 -7.23
N GLY A 11 -5.72 -2.73 -7.31
CA GLY A 11 -6.79 -1.76 -7.54
C GLY A 11 -6.91 -0.71 -6.43
N ILE A 12 -6.74 -1.10 -5.16
CA ILE A 12 -6.72 -0.13 -4.04
C ILE A 12 -5.50 0.79 -4.14
N ILE A 13 -4.31 0.27 -4.45
CA ILE A 13 -3.11 1.08 -4.63
C ILE A 13 -3.25 2.05 -5.80
N ASP A 14 -3.88 1.64 -6.90
CA ASP A 14 -4.11 2.49 -8.07
C ASP A 14 -5.14 3.60 -7.77
N GLY A 15 -6.23 3.27 -7.06
CA GLY A 15 -7.32 4.21 -6.77
C GLY A 15 -7.06 5.18 -5.62
N GLU A 16 -6.40 4.73 -4.56
CA GLU A 16 -6.22 5.50 -3.31
C GLU A 16 -4.77 5.55 -2.84
N GLY A 17 -3.89 4.80 -3.50
CA GLY A 17 -2.51 4.69 -3.11
C GLY A 17 -1.64 5.76 -3.73
N THR A 18 -0.36 5.71 -3.35
CA THR A 18 0.69 6.56 -3.88
C THR A 18 1.97 5.74 -3.91
N ILE A 19 2.62 5.70 -5.08
CA ILE A 19 3.91 5.06 -5.29
C ILE A 19 4.94 6.17 -5.53
N THR A 20 5.99 6.23 -4.72
CA THR A 20 7.02 7.26 -4.80
C THR A 20 8.42 6.68 -4.64
N LEU A 21 9.41 7.40 -5.16
CA LEU A 21 10.81 7.23 -4.79
C LEU A 21 11.20 8.44 -3.95
N ALA A 22 11.35 8.24 -2.64
CA ALA A 22 11.47 9.35 -1.69
C ALA A 22 12.74 9.24 -0.84
N LYS A 23 13.28 10.39 -0.47
CA LYS A 23 14.43 10.52 0.45
C LYS A 23 13.94 11.15 1.74
N LYS A 24 13.95 10.41 2.85
CA LYS A 24 13.47 10.83 4.18
C LYS A 24 14.54 11.60 4.95
N HIS A 25 15.82 11.26 4.76
CA HIS A 25 16.95 11.91 5.43
C HIS A 25 17.99 12.45 4.45
N LYS A 26 18.73 13.51 4.81
CA LYS A 26 19.71 14.16 3.92
C LYS A 26 20.82 13.22 3.44
N ASN A 27 21.20 12.22 4.25
CA ASN A 27 22.36 11.37 4.01
C ASN A 27 22.03 9.95 3.55
N GLU A 28 20.78 9.68 3.16
CA GLU A 28 20.40 8.38 2.59
C GLU A 28 20.14 8.47 1.08
N MET A 29 20.07 7.30 0.44
CA MET A 29 19.61 7.19 -0.94
C MET A 29 18.08 7.18 -0.99
N PRO A 30 17.46 7.76 -2.03
CA PRO A 30 16.02 7.64 -2.22
C PRO A 30 15.60 6.16 -2.22
N SER A 31 14.49 5.84 -1.56
CA SER A 31 13.96 4.49 -1.51
C SER A 31 12.49 4.43 -1.97
N PRO A 32 12.07 3.30 -2.58
CA PRO A 32 10.69 3.14 -3.01
C PRO A 32 9.74 3.16 -1.81
N GLU A 33 8.59 3.80 -1.96
CA GLU A 33 7.53 3.84 -0.96
C GLU A 33 6.16 3.62 -1.64
N VAL A 34 5.34 2.80 -1.00
CA VAL A 34 3.94 2.58 -1.33
C VAL A 34 3.13 2.98 -0.11
N SER A 35 2.13 3.84 -0.30
CA SER A 35 1.21 4.23 0.77
C SER A 35 -0.24 4.19 0.30
N ILE A 36 -1.16 3.95 1.24
CA ILE A 36 -2.61 3.92 1.01
C ILE A 36 -3.25 4.72 2.14
N ALA A 37 -3.97 5.78 1.81
CA ALA A 37 -4.69 6.60 2.78
C ALA A 37 -6.19 6.25 2.76
N ASN A 38 -6.74 5.81 3.89
CA ASN A 38 -8.15 5.42 3.98
C ASN A 38 -8.73 5.71 5.39
N ASN A 39 -10.04 5.89 5.50
CA ASN A 39 -10.75 6.02 6.77
C ASN A 39 -11.21 4.66 7.34
N ASN A 40 -11.20 3.60 6.53
CA ASN A 40 -11.49 2.24 6.93
C ASN A 40 -10.23 1.54 7.45
N LEU A 41 -10.08 1.50 8.78
CA LEU A 41 -8.94 0.85 9.43
C LEU A 41 -8.94 -0.68 9.25
N GLU A 42 -10.11 -1.31 9.14
CA GLU A 42 -10.21 -2.76 8.95
C GLU A 42 -9.62 -3.19 7.61
N LEU A 43 -9.93 -2.44 6.55
CA LEU A 43 -9.33 -2.64 5.22
C LEU A 43 -7.80 -2.54 5.29
N LEU A 44 -7.27 -1.50 5.92
CA LEU A 44 -5.81 -1.33 6.02
C LEU A 44 -5.15 -2.45 6.84
N ASN A 45 -5.81 -2.93 7.90
CA ASN A 45 -5.33 -4.08 8.66
C ASN A 45 -5.36 -5.37 7.83
N TRP A 46 -6.41 -5.58 7.03
CA TRP A 46 -6.48 -6.71 6.11
C TRP A 46 -5.34 -6.66 5.08
N ILE A 47 -5.10 -5.51 4.45
CA ILE A 47 -3.97 -5.32 3.51
C ILE A 47 -2.65 -5.62 4.22
N LYS A 48 -2.41 -5.03 5.39
CA LYS A 48 -1.19 -5.27 6.18
C LYS A 48 -1.00 -6.76 6.50
N ALA A 49 -2.08 -7.47 6.85
CA ALA A 49 -2.02 -8.90 7.14
C ALA A 49 -1.70 -9.73 5.89
N LYS A 50 -2.24 -9.37 4.72
CA LYS A 50 -1.97 -10.05 3.44
C LYS A 50 -0.56 -9.80 2.92
N VAL A 51 -0.07 -8.56 3.06
CA VAL A 51 1.28 -8.15 2.67
C VAL A 51 2.35 -8.62 3.67
N GLY A 52 1.96 -8.86 4.93
CA GLY A 52 2.85 -9.35 5.99
C GLY A 52 3.87 -8.32 6.50
N CYS A 53 3.82 -7.08 6.02
CA CYS A 53 4.69 -6.00 6.47
C CYS A 53 4.03 -4.62 6.32
N GLY A 54 4.76 -3.57 6.68
CA GLY A 54 4.30 -2.18 6.64
C GLY A 54 3.78 -1.67 7.97
N ARG A 55 3.53 -0.36 8.02
CA ARG A 55 3.06 0.36 9.21
C ARG A 55 1.75 1.08 8.89
N ILE A 56 0.83 1.12 9.86
CA ILE A 56 -0.36 1.98 9.80
C ILE A 56 -0.14 3.13 10.77
N ILE A 57 -0.39 4.36 10.30
CA ILE A 57 -0.29 5.58 11.09
C ILE A 57 -1.66 6.25 11.09
N LYS A 58 -2.15 6.61 12.28
CA LYS A 58 -3.36 7.43 12.43
C LYS A 58 -3.01 8.89 12.12
N ARG A 59 -3.79 9.54 11.25
CA ARG A 59 -3.73 10.98 11.04
C ARG A 59 -4.73 11.67 11.97
N PHE A 60 -4.27 12.73 12.62
CA PHE A 60 -5.12 13.53 13.49
C PHE A 60 -6.04 14.43 12.67
N LEU A 61 -7.22 14.67 13.22
CA LEU A 61 -8.21 15.56 12.66
C LEU A 61 -7.62 16.95 12.50
N GLN A 62 -7.65 17.47 11.28
CA GLN A 62 -7.30 18.86 11.01
C GLN A 62 -8.45 19.80 11.39
N LYS A 63 -9.70 19.30 11.37
CA LYS A 63 -10.91 20.03 11.74
C LYS A 63 -11.89 19.12 12.48
N PRO A 64 -12.77 19.65 13.35
CA PRO A 64 -13.67 18.85 14.19
C PRO A 64 -14.65 17.95 13.42
N HIS A 65 -15.02 18.34 12.19
CA HIS A 65 -16.00 17.61 11.36
C HIS A 65 -15.36 16.62 10.38
N HIS A 66 -14.03 16.51 10.35
CA HIS A 66 -13.36 15.53 9.49
C HIS A 66 -13.47 14.14 10.12
N ASN A 67 -13.48 13.11 9.27
CA ASN A 67 -13.32 11.73 9.73
C ASN A 67 -11.85 11.46 10.08
N ILE A 68 -11.63 10.57 11.04
CA ILE A 68 -10.29 10.06 11.33
C ILE A 68 -9.81 9.29 10.09
N SER A 69 -8.59 9.57 9.64
CA SER A 69 -7.97 8.84 8.55
C SER A 69 -6.70 8.14 9.02
N TYR A 70 -6.32 7.12 8.25
CA TYR A 70 -5.18 6.27 8.51
C TYR A 70 -4.37 6.15 7.22
N VAL A 71 -3.07 5.92 7.37
CA VAL A 71 -2.18 5.66 6.25
C VAL A 71 -1.43 4.37 6.50
N TYR A 72 -1.64 3.39 5.63
CA TYR A 72 -0.76 2.24 5.51
C TYR A 72 0.43 2.62 4.64
N GLY A 73 1.64 2.22 5.04
CA GLY A 73 2.88 2.52 4.33
C GLY A 73 3.87 1.37 4.37
N VAL A 74 4.52 1.13 3.23
CA VAL A 74 5.62 0.18 3.03
C VAL A 74 6.75 0.92 2.32
N SER A 75 8.00 0.72 2.73
CA SER A 75 9.16 1.39 2.15
C SER A 75 10.28 0.41 1.82
N ASP A 76 11.29 0.90 1.10
CA ASP A 76 12.52 0.21 0.75
C ASP A 76 12.25 -1.07 -0.07
N ASP A 77 13.08 -2.09 0.08
CA ASP A 77 12.95 -3.37 -0.64
C ASP A 77 11.57 -4.04 -0.45
N LYS A 78 10.89 -3.75 0.68
CA LYS A 78 9.56 -4.31 0.95
C LYS A 78 8.51 -3.71 0.01
N ALA A 79 8.63 -2.42 -0.30
CA ALA A 79 7.74 -1.74 -1.24
C ALA A 79 7.96 -2.30 -2.66
N LEU A 80 9.22 -2.48 -3.05
CA LEU A 80 9.55 -3.09 -4.34
C LEU A 80 9.02 -4.53 -4.45
N LYS A 81 9.21 -5.35 -3.40
CA LYS A 81 8.68 -6.72 -3.35
C LYS A 81 7.16 -6.76 -3.45
N LEU A 82 6.46 -5.84 -2.76
CA LEU A 82 5.01 -5.72 -2.86
C LEU A 82 4.57 -5.41 -4.30
N LEU A 83 5.18 -4.40 -4.94
CA LEU A 83 4.84 -4.01 -6.31
C LEU A 83 5.09 -5.14 -7.31
N ILE A 84 6.20 -5.88 -7.16
CA ILE A 84 6.47 -7.07 -7.97
C ILE A 84 5.40 -8.14 -7.72
N GLU A 85 5.06 -8.44 -6.45
CA GLU A 85 4.11 -9.50 -6.11
C GLU A 85 2.71 -9.24 -6.67
N ILE A 86 2.23 -7.99 -6.62
CA ILE A 86 0.89 -7.61 -7.11
C ILE A 86 0.83 -7.44 -8.63
N ASN A 87 1.95 -7.08 -9.27
CA ASN A 87 2.06 -6.96 -10.72
C ASN A 87 2.37 -8.29 -11.41
N ASP A 88 2.81 -9.32 -10.66
CA ASP A 88 3.18 -10.61 -11.24
C ASP A 88 2.00 -11.24 -12.01
N LYS A 89 2.06 -11.13 -13.34
CA LYS A 89 1.07 -11.62 -14.31
C LYS A 89 1.24 -13.11 -14.58
N SER A 90 1.75 -13.90 -13.64
CA SER A 90 1.76 -15.36 -13.69
C SER A 90 0.33 -15.98 -13.59
N MET A 91 -0.65 -15.40 -14.30
CA MET A 91 -1.87 -16.08 -14.72
C MET A 91 -1.63 -16.71 -16.10
N PRO A 92 -2.01 -17.99 -16.31
CA PRO A 92 -2.23 -18.49 -17.65
C PRO A 92 -3.35 -17.66 -18.29
N LEU A 93 -3.17 -17.23 -19.54
CA LEU A 93 -4.27 -16.74 -20.37
C LEU A 93 -5.32 -17.86 -20.44
N ILE A 94 -6.36 -17.79 -19.61
CA ILE A 94 -7.60 -18.49 -19.90
C ILE A 94 -8.42 -17.51 -20.73
N ILE A 95 -8.17 -17.57 -22.04
CA ILE A 95 -9.09 -17.04 -23.04
C ILE A 95 -10.38 -17.85 -22.85
N ARG A 96 -11.45 -17.20 -22.39
CA ARG A 96 -12.82 -17.70 -22.49
C ARG A 96 -13.50 -17.05 -23.67
#